data_AF-A0A6D2GEG5-F1
#
_entry.id   AF-A0A6D2GEG5-F1
#
_cell.length_a   1.000
_cell.length_b   1.000
_cell.length_c   1.000
_cell.angle_alpha   90.00
_cell.angle_beta   90.00
_cell.angle_gamma   90.00
#
_symmetry.space_group_name_H-M   'P 1'
#
loop_
_entity.id
_entity.type
_entity.pdbx_description
1 polymer ?
#
loop_
_entity_poly.entity_id
_entity_poly.type
_entity_poly.pdbx_seq_one_letter_code
_entity_poly.pdbx_strand_id
1 'polypeptide(L)'
;MRHPLVMGNWKLNGSRHMVNELVANLRKELAGVAGCDVAIAPPEMYIDLAKRAAAGSHIMLGAQNVDLNLSGAFTVKLRLKC
;
A
#
# COMPACT_ATOMS: atom_id res chain seq x y z
N MET A 1 18.73 -4.50 -18.29
CA MET A 1 17.30 -4.88 -18.34
C MET A 1 16.58 -4.25 -17.16
N ARG A 2 15.29 -3.90 -17.28
CA ARG A 2 14.52 -3.28 -16.17
C ARG A 2 14.04 -4.36 -15.20
N HIS A 3 14.11 -4.08 -13.89
CA HIS A 3 13.46 -4.90 -12.86
C HIS A 3 11.94 -4.62 -12.88
N PRO A 4 11.08 -5.65 -12.95
CA PRO A 4 9.64 -5.44 -13.02
C PRO A 4 9.04 -5.09 -11.67
N LEU A 5 7.92 -4.36 -11.71
CA LEU A 5 7.10 -3.99 -10.56
C LEU A 5 5.64 -4.29 -10.89
N VAL A 6 4.94 -4.98 -9.99
CA VAL A 6 3.49 -5.18 -10.04
C VAL A 6 2.85 -4.45 -8.86
N MET A 7 1.89 -3.57 -9.16
CA MET A 7 1.23 -2.74 -8.15
C MET A 7 -0.28 -2.98 -8.12
N GLY A 8 -0.79 -3.44 -6.98
CA GLY A 8 -2.22 -3.64 -6.75
C GLY A 8 -2.92 -2.37 -6.26
N ASN A 9 -3.64 -1.68 -7.15
CA ASN A 9 -4.52 -0.56 -6.78
C ASN A 9 -5.89 -1.07 -6.32
N TRP A 10 -6.19 -0.95 -5.02
CA TRP A 10 -7.43 -1.48 -4.44
C TRP A 10 -8.65 -0.60 -4.73
N LYS A 11 -8.45 0.62 -5.25
CA LYS A 11 -9.51 1.61 -5.46
C LYS A 11 -10.29 1.83 -4.16
N LEU A 12 -11.60 2.08 -4.23
CA LEU A 12 -12.47 2.25 -3.07
C LEU A 12 -12.91 0.90 -2.44
N ASN A 13 -11.99 -0.06 -2.30
CA ASN A 13 -12.29 -1.36 -1.67
C ASN A 13 -11.38 -1.59 -0.47
N GLY A 14 -12.00 -1.89 0.69
CA GLY A 14 -11.25 -2.19 1.89
C GLY A 14 -12.13 -2.22 3.14
N SER A 15 -11.84 -3.19 4.01
CA SER A 15 -12.30 -3.24 5.40
C SER A 15 -11.12 -3.68 6.27
N ARG A 16 -11.16 -3.45 7.58
CA ARG A 16 -10.09 -3.93 8.49
C ARG A 16 -9.84 -5.44 8.36
N HIS A 17 -10.92 -6.22 8.19
CA HIS A 17 -10.84 -7.65 7.99
C HIS A 17 -10.14 -8.01 6.67
N MET A 18 -10.61 -7.42 5.56
CA MET A 18 -10.02 -7.63 4.24
C MET A 18 -8.54 -7.27 4.19
N VAL A 19 -8.15 -6.14 4.80
CA VAL A 19 -6.75 -5.69 4.83
C VAL A 19 -5.87 -6.74 5.51
N ASN A 20 -6.26 -7.20 6.70
CA ASN A 20 -5.49 -8.19 7.45
C ASN A 20 -5.42 -9.52 6.72
N GLU A 21 -6.53 -10.00 6.19
CA GLU A 21 -6.60 -11.28 5.48
C GLU A 21 -5.76 -11.25 4.19
N LEU A 22 -6.00 -10.27 3.32
CA LEU A 22 -5.33 -10.17 2.03
C LEU A 22 -3.82 -9.96 2.19
N VAL A 23 -3.39 -9.08 3.10
CA VAL A 23 -1.96 -8.86 3.34
C VAL A 23 -1.31 -10.11 3.94
N ALA A 24 -1.97 -10.79 4.89
CA ALA A 24 -1.42 -12.03 5.45
C ALA A 24 -1.27 -13.14 4.38
N ASN A 25 -2.24 -13.27 3.48
CA ASN A 25 -2.17 -14.22 2.38
C ASN A 25 -1.07 -13.84 1.38
N LEU A 26 -0.99 -12.58 0.96
CA LEU A 26 0.08 -12.09 0.07
C LEU A 26 1.46 -12.33 0.67
N ARG A 27 1.67 -12.13 1.98
CA ARG A 27 2.95 -12.42 2.63
C ARG A 27 3.37 -13.88 2.51
N LYS A 28 2.41 -14.81 2.58
CA LYS A 28 2.67 -16.25 2.43
C LYS A 28 2.98 -16.59 0.98
N GLU A 29 2.14 -16.15 0.05
CA GLU A 29 2.26 -16.47 -1.38
C GLU A 29 3.51 -15.83 -2.03
N LEU A 30 3.96 -14.68 -1.53
CA LEU A 30 5.13 -13.99 -2.03
C LEU A 30 6.43 -14.37 -1.31
N ALA A 31 6.37 -15.31 -0.36
CA ALA A 31 7.56 -15.77 0.34
C ALA A 31 8.54 -16.43 -0.65
N GLY A 32 9.74 -15.88 -0.78
CA GLY A 32 10.77 -16.38 -1.71
C GLY A 32 10.61 -15.93 -3.16
N VAL A 33 9.59 -15.13 -3.49
CA VAL A 33 9.51 -14.49 -4.81
C VAL A 33 10.64 -13.48 -4.93
N ALA A 34 11.46 -13.66 -5.96
CA ALA A 34 12.56 -12.76 -6.31
C ALA A 34 12.45 -12.37 -7.78
N GLY A 35 12.97 -11.20 -8.14
CA GLY A 35 12.98 -10.71 -9.53
C GLY A 35 11.72 -9.97 -9.97
N CYS A 36 10.80 -9.66 -9.05
CA CYS A 36 9.69 -8.74 -9.27
C CYS A 36 9.32 -8.04 -7.96
N ASP A 37 9.25 -6.71 -7.99
CA ASP A 37 8.79 -5.94 -6.84
C ASP A 37 7.26 -5.96 -6.77
N VAL A 38 6.73 -5.97 -5.55
CA VAL A 38 5.29 -5.95 -5.31
C VAL A 38 4.92 -4.77 -4.43
N ALA A 39 3.94 -3.99 -4.88
CA ALA A 39 3.36 -2.91 -4.11
C ALA A 39 1.83 -3.02 -4.01
N ILE A 40 1.25 -2.52 -2.92
CA ILE A 40 -0.21 -2.37 -2.78
C ILE A 40 -0.58 -0.93 -2.44
N ALA A 41 -1.70 -0.47 -2.99
CA ALA A 41 -2.29 0.84 -2.69
C ALA A 41 -3.70 0.67 -2.13
N PRO A 42 -3.86 0.45 -0.81
CA PRO A 42 -5.16 0.42 -0.15
C PRO A 42 -5.79 1.82 -0.08
N PRO A 43 -7.10 1.95 0.21
CA PRO A 43 -7.69 3.24 0.58
C PRO A 43 -6.90 3.90 1.71
N GLU A 44 -6.78 5.22 1.68
CA GLU A 44 -5.89 6.01 2.56
C GLU A 44 -6.03 5.65 4.05
N MET A 45 -7.27 5.49 4.52
CA MET A 45 -7.58 5.14 5.91
C MET A 45 -6.99 3.79 6.39
N TYR A 46 -6.58 2.93 5.46
CA TYR A 46 -6.02 1.61 5.74
C TYR A 46 -4.52 1.49 5.45
N ILE A 47 -3.85 2.55 4.96
CA ILE A 47 -2.41 2.50 4.65
C ILE A 47 -1.60 2.09 5.88
N ASP A 48 -1.84 2.70 7.05
CA ASP A 48 -1.12 2.35 8.28
C ASP A 48 -1.41 0.91 8.75
N LEU A 49 -2.66 0.45 8.63
CA LEU A 49 -3.02 -0.93 8.97
C LEU A 49 -2.31 -1.92 8.04
N ALA A 50 -2.34 -1.68 6.73
CA ALA A 50 -1.64 -2.50 5.74
C ALA A 50 -0.13 -2.51 6.00
N LYS A 51 0.45 -1.38 6.42
CA LYS A 51 1.90 -1.26 6.71
C LYS A 51 2.29 -2.18 7.86
N ARG A 52 1.52 -2.15 8.95
CA ARG A 52 1.75 -3.02 10.11
C ARG A 52 1.54 -4.48 9.75
N ALA A 53 0.51 -4.80 8.97
CA ALA A 53 0.24 -6.17 8.52
C ALA A 53 1.33 -6.71 7.57
N ALA A 54 1.93 -5.85 6.74
CA ALA A 54 3.00 -6.18 5.79
C ALA A 54 4.40 -6.24 6.41
N ALA A 55 4.54 -5.91 7.70
CA ALA A 55 5.84 -5.86 8.37
C ALA A 55 6.62 -7.18 8.24
N GLY A 56 7.91 -7.07 7.94
CA GLY A 56 8.79 -8.22 7.73
C GLY A 56 8.58 -8.94 6.38
N SER A 57 7.89 -8.35 5.42
CA SER A 57 7.81 -8.83 4.03
C SER A 57 8.44 -7.83 3.05
N HIS A 58 8.54 -8.23 1.78
CA HIS A 58 9.00 -7.37 0.68
C HIS A 58 7.86 -6.57 0.02
N ILE A 59 6.65 -6.59 0.59
CA ILE A 59 5.50 -5.84 0.05
C ILE A 59 5.69 -4.35 0.35
N MET A 60 5.80 -3.53 -0.69
CA MET A 60 5.84 -2.07 -0.60
C MET A 60 4.43 -1.48 -0.52
N LEU A 61 4.31 -0.28 0.07
CA LEU A 61 3.05 0.47 0.09
C LEU A 61 3.08 1.68 -0.85
N GLY A 62 1.94 1.94 -1.48
CA GLY A 62 1.64 3.18 -2.17
C GLY A 62 0.34 3.81 -1.66
N ALA A 63 0.14 5.08 -2.03
CA ALA A 63 -1.14 5.76 -1.88
C ALA A 63 -1.83 5.86 -3.26
N GLN A 64 -3.16 6.03 -3.26
CA GLN A 64 -3.94 6.13 -4.50
C GLN A 64 -4.01 7.56 -5.06
N ASN A 65 -3.67 8.57 -4.25
CA ASN A 65 -3.71 9.97 -4.64
C ASN A 65 -2.74 10.80 -3.78
N VAL A 66 -2.47 12.03 -4.21
CA VAL A 66 -1.77 13.05 -3.40
C VAL A 66 -2.18 14.46 -3.83
N ASP A 67 -2.20 15.39 -2.89
CA ASP A 67 -2.35 16.82 -3.12
C ASP A 67 -0.99 17.52 -3.13
N LEU A 68 -0.89 18.66 -3.83
CA LEU A 68 0.34 19.42 -3.97
C LEU A 68 0.76 20.13 -2.67
N ASN A 69 -0.20 20.39 -1.77
CA ASN A 69 0.06 21.15 -0.57
C ASN A 69 0.61 20.26 0.56
N LEU A 70 1.75 20.65 1.12
CA LEU A 70 2.38 19.94 2.25
C LEU A 70 1.68 20.25 3.60
N SER A 71 1.11 21.45 3.75
CA SER A 71 0.39 21.89 4.94
C SER A 71 -0.47 23.12 4.63
N GLY A 72 -1.58 23.30 5.35
CA GLY A 72 -2.44 24.49 5.23
C GLY A 72 -3.92 24.15 5.47
N ALA A 73 -4.79 25.14 5.28
CA ALA A 73 -6.23 25.01 5.46
C ALA A 73 -6.91 24.35 4.24
N PHE A 74 -6.52 23.12 3.92
CA PHE A 74 -7.05 22.33 2.80
C PHE A 74 -7.82 21.11 3.31
N THR A 75 -9.12 21.28 3.57
CA THR A 75 -9.97 20.22 4.12
C THR A 75 -10.01 18.99 3.20
N VAL A 76 -9.83 17.80 3.77
CA VAL A 76 -9.91 16.47 3.08
C VAL A 76 -8.78 16.19 2.07
N LYS A 77 -7.67 16.92 2.09
CA LYS A 77 -6.52 16.66 1.19
C LYS A 77 -5.47 15.75 1.81
N LEU A 78 -5.07 14.72 1.06
CA LEU A 78 -3.94 13.85 1.40
C LEU A 78 -2.63 14.49 0.95
N ARG A 79 -1.62 14.45 1.81
CA ARG A 79 -0.30 15.06 1.57
C ARG A 79 0.81 14.02 1.55
N LEU A 80 1.85 14.29 0.78
CA LEU A 80 3.16 13.65 0.97
C LEU A 80 3.84 14.25 2.20
N LYS A 81 4.26 13.40 3.13
CA LYS A 81 5.25 13.77 4.15
C LYS A 81 6.46 12.88 3.92
N CYS A 82 7.44 13.41 3.17
CA CYS A 82 8.73 12.78 2.98
C CYS A 82 9.49 12.69 4.30
#